data_AF-A0A8J5ZAF4-F1
#
_entry.id   AF-A0A8J5ZAF4-F1
#
_cell.length_a   1.000
_cell.length_b   1.000
_cell.length_c   1.000
_cell.angle_alpha   90.00
_cell.angle_beta   90.00
_cell.angle_gamma   90.00
#
_symmetry.space_group_name_H-M   'P 1'
#
loop_
_entity.id
_entity.type
_entity.pdbx_description
1 polymer ?
#
loop_
_entity_poly.entity_id
_entity_poly.type
_entity_poly.pdbx_seq_one_letter_code
_entity_poly.pdbx_strand_id
1 'polypeptide(L)' 'MANIDIDGILKELPNDGRIAKTKIVCILGLTSRLIPMIEKLLRAGMNVACFNFSHGSHAYH' A
#
# COMPACT_ATOMS: atom_id res chain seq x y z
N MET A 1 9.75 -25.81 6.14
CA MET A 1 8.67 -25.56 7.13
C MET A 1 8.83 -24.14 7.63
N ALA A 2 7.78 -23.32 7.57
CA ALA A 2 7.82 -22.01 8.21
C ALA A 2 7.86 -22.24 9.72
N ASN A 3 8.88 -21.72 10.39
CA ASN A 3 8.96 -21.78 11.85
C ASN A 3 8.09 -20.65 12.41
N ILE A 4 7.07 -21.00 13.18
CA ILE A 4 6.14 -20.02 13.76
C ILE A 4 6.71 -19.60 15.12
N ASP A 5 7.14 -18.34 15.20
CA ASP A 5 7.64 -17.72 16.43
C ASP A 5 6.45 -17.19 17.25
N ILE A 6 6.02 -17.95 18.26
CA ILE A 6 4.87 -17.62 19.12
C ILE A 6 5.16 -16.36 19.94
N ASP A 7 6.38 -16.19 20.43
CA ASP A 7 6.80 -15.00 21.18
C ASP A 7 6.80 -13.75 20.30
N GLY A 8 7.17 -13.89 19.02
CA GLY A 8 7.08 -12.83 18.02
C GLY A 8 5.64 -12.40 17.68
N ILE A 9 4.67 -13.33 17.73
CA ILE A 9 3.25 -13.06 17.48
C ILE A 9 2.58 -12.38 18.67
N LEU A 10 2.93 -12.79 19.89
CA LEU A 10 2.37 -12.23 21.12
C LEU A 10 2.99 -10.88 21.51
N LYS A 11 4.12 -10.51 20.89
CA LYS A 11 4.70 -9.17 21.03
C LYS A 11 3.78 -8.14 20.40
N GLU A 12 3.36 -7.13 21.17
CA GLU A 12 2.78 -5.93 20.58
C GLU A 12 3.78 -5.35 19.58
N LEU A 13 3.34 -5.14 18.34
CA LEU A 13 4.17 -4.60 17.27
C LEU A 13 4.69 -3.25 17.73
N PRO A 14 6.01 -3.09 17.95
CA PRO A 14 6.53 -1.77 18.22
C PRO A 14 6.35 -0.92 16.95
N ASN A 15 6.30 0.40 17.13
CA ASN A 15 6.50 1.33 16.02
C ASN A 15 8.02 1.47 15.78
N ASP A 16 8.76 0.35 15.71
CA ASP A 16 10.23 0.28 15.77
C ASP A 16 10.94 0.77 14.50
N GLY A 17 10.27 1.62 13.71
CA GLY A 17 10.84 2.28 12.53
C GLY A 17 11.25 1.31 11.42
N ARG A 18 10.88 0.03 11.54
CA ARG A 18 11.19 -1.00 10.55
C ARG A 18 10.29 -0.79 9.34
N ILE A 19 10.90 -0.43 8.22
CA ILE A 19 10.22 -0.32 6.93
C ILE A 19 9.69 -1.71 6.57
N ALA A 20 8.38 -1.81 6.32
CA ALA A 20 7.78 -3.05 5.81
C ALA A 20 8.55 -3.53 4.57
N LYS A 21 9.02 -4.77 4.62
CA LYS A 21 9.76 -5.38 3.52
C LYS A 21 8.83 -5.58 2.31
N THR A 22 7.59 -6.00 2.57
CA THR A 22 6.54 -6.15 1.57
C THR A 22 6.10 -4.78 1.06
N LYS A 23 5.98 -4.65 -0.27
CA LYS A 23 5.51 -3.43 -0.92
C LYS A 23 4.02 -3.49 -1.20
N ILE A 24 3.34 -2.35 -1.13
CA ILE A 24 1.91 -2.21 -1.37
C ILE A 24 1.68 -1.58 -2.75
N VAL A 25 0.91 -2.27 -3.58
CA VAL A 25 0.44 -1.79 -4.89
C VAL A 25 -1.01 -1.34 -4.75
N CYS A 26 -1.34 -0.12 -5.16
CA CYS A 26 -2.71 0.38 -5.16
C CYS A 26 -3.14 0.71 -6.59
N ILE A 27 -4.34 0.23 -6.98
CA ILE A 27 -4.94 0.58 -8.27
C ILE A 27 -5.54 1.98 -8.17
N LEU A 28 -5.12 2.89 -9.04
CA LEU A 28 -5.66 4.25 -9.11
C LEU A 28 -6.84 4.33 -10.08
N GLY A 29 -7.85 5.11 -9.69
CA GLY A 29 -9.09 5.25 -10.43
C GLY A 29 -9.92 6.43 -9.93
N LEU A 30 -11.21 6.45 -10.29
CA LEU A 30 -12.08 7.59 -10.02
C LEU A 30 -12.13 8.01 -8.54
N THR A 31 -12.11 7.06 -7.61
CA THR A 31 -12.19 7.32 -6.18
C THR A 31 -10.86 7.78 -5.56
N SER A 32 -9.73 7.44 -6.20
CA SER A 32 -8.38 7.70 -5.70
C SER A 32 -7.62 8.78 -6.48
N ARG A 33 -8.24 9.42 -7.49
CA ARG A 33 -7.60 10.48 -8.30
C ARG A 33 -7.36 11.81 -7.58
N LEU A 34 -8.07 12.05 -6.48
CA LEU A 34 -7.97 13.32 -5.77
C LEU A 34 -6.68 13.36 -4.95
N ILE A 35 -5.94 14.49 -5.01
CA ILE A 35 -4.69 14.68 -4.27
C ILE A 35 -4.80 14.33 -2.78
N PRO A 36 -5.85 14.74 -2.03
CA PRO A 36 -5.98 14.38 -0.62
C PRO A 36 -6.14 12.87 -0.40
N MET A 37 -6.69 12.13 -1.37
CA MET A 37 -6.80 10.68 -1.28
C MET A 37 -5.45 10.02 -1.55
N ILE A 38 -4.72 10.48 -2.56
CA ILE A 38 -3.37 9.98 -2.86
C ILE A 38 -2.44 10.20 -1.67
N GLU A 39 -2.51 11.36 -1.01
CA GLU A 39 -1.75 11.63 0.20
C GLU A 39 -2.07 10.63 1.32
N LYS A 40 -3.36 10.34 1.54
CA LYS A 40 -3.77 9.32 2.52
C LYS A 40 -3.22 7.95 2.17
N LEU A 41 -3.24 7.55 0.89
CA LEU A 41 -2.69 6.28 0.44
C LEU A 41 -1.16 6.20 0.65
N LEU A 42 -0.43 7.28 0.38
CA LEU A 42 1.02 7.35 0.64
C LEU A 42 1.32 7.22 2.14
N ARG A 43 0.58 7.93 2.99
CA ARG A 43 0.72 7.83 4.46
C ARG A 43 0.34 6.45 4.99
N ALA A 44 -0.60 5.77 4.33
CA ALA A 44 -1.01 4.40 4.65
C ALA A 44 -0.02 3.33 4.13
N GLY A 45 0.99 3.71 3.34
CA GLY A 45 2.06 2.81 2.91
C GLY A 45 2.04 2.39 1.44
N MET A 46 1.25 3.03 0.57
CA MET A 46 1.30 2.78 -0.87
C MET A 46 2.72 3.03 -1.42
N ASN A 47 3.26 2.05 -2.16
CA ASN A 47 4.58 2.15 -2.79
C ASN A 47 4.50 2.25 -4.31
N VAL A 48 3.50 1.60 -4.91
CA VAL A 48 3.34 1.57 -6.38
C VAL A 48 1.90 1.92 -6.72
N ALA A 49 1.74 2.89 -7.63
CA ALA A 49 0.47 3.18 -8.27
C ALA A 49 0.31 2.32 -9.53
N CYS A 50 -0.80 1.60 -9.62
CA CYS A 50 -1.16 0.79 -10.77
C CYS A 50 -2.31 1.46 -11.53
N PHE A 51 -2.08 1.80 -12.80
CA PHE A 51 -3.12 2.32 -13.69
C PHE A 51 -3.66 1.15 -14.52
N ASN A 52 -4.94 0.84 -14.36
CA ASN A 52 -5.57 -0.25 -15.11
C ASN A 52 -6.03 0.27 -16.49
N PHE A 53 -5.22 0.03 -17.52
CA PHE A 53 -5.48 0.45 -18.90
C PHE A 53 -6.63 -0.29 -19.59
N SER A 54 -7.19 -1.35 -18.98
CA SER A 54 -8.46 -1.94 -19.44
C SER A 54 -9.64 -0.97 -19.25
N HIS A 55 -9.46 0.10 -18.48
CA HIS A 55 -10.42 1.18 -18.27
C HIS A 55 -9.78 2.55 -18.54
N GLY A 56 -10.60 3.55 -18.85
CA GLY A 56 -10.15 4.93 -19.07
C GLY A 56 -9.60 5.17 -20.48
N SER A 57 -9.01 6.35 -20.67
CA SER A 57 -8.37 6.79 -21.92
C SER A 57 -6.98 7.31 -21.63
N HIS A 58 -6.14 7.48 -22.66
CA HIS A 58 -4.79 8.03 -22.49
C HIS A 58 -4.78 9.44 -21.87
N ALA A 59 -5.81 10.26 -22.12
CA ALA A 59 -5.91 11.60 -21.55
C ALA A 59 -6.41 11.62 -20.10
N TYR A 60 -7.06 10.54 -19.66
CA TYR A 60 -7.57 10.42 -18.28
C TYR A 60 -6.49 9.97 -17.30
N HIS A 61 -5.63 9.04 -17.73
CA HIS A 61 -4.49 8.53 -16.96
C HIS A 61 -3.32 9.52 -17.02
#